data_AF-A0A2R6FDM6-F1
#
_entry.id   AF-A0A2R6FDM6-F1
#
_cell.length_a   1.000
_cell.length_b   1.000
_cell.length_c   1.000
_cell.angle_alpha   90.00
_cell.angle_beta   90.00
_cell.angle_gamma   90.00
#
_symmetry.space_group_name_H-M   'P 1'
#
loop_
_entity.id
_entity.type
_entity.pdbx_description
1 polymer ?
#
loop_
_entity_poly.entity_id
_entity_poly.type
_entity_poly.pdbx_seq_one_letter_code
_entity_poly.pdbx_strand_id
1 'polypeptide(L)'
;MTDRWITFRAGWWPAIALVLALAGWVLVSVTVSGWLFGDLSVAEEGVWTIPSGVVQIAIAVVVLRYERVGYRELGSSPQLVRPALVATGVVVLVANVAAAGLGLAAGTGVSFGLMAYYLAPPIDYFVPGVAITAVGMYLFTGPVEELAFRGYLQNKVVSQVIMGSATVRTTIGILTAALSFALLHIPAYLFTRGVPTGALIGTLVLLTATGVIYGVIYAATRNLYLVMSLHAIGNLWPLVVDPGPGVWPKYGVLLVLSVLLIVSAVG
;
A
#
# COMPACT_ATOMS: atom_id res chain seq x y z
N MET A 1 -14.38 -22.89 7.16
CA MET A 1 -13.49 -21.97 7.89
C MET A 1 -14.14 -21.69 9.24
N THR A 2 -13.50 -22.03 10.35
CA THR A 2 -14.05 -21.75 11.69
C THR A 2 -13.86 -20.27 12.00
N ASP A 3 -14.98 -19.56 12.17
CA ASP A 3 -15.09 -18.13 12.51
C ASP A 3 -14.42 -17.80 13.86
N ARG A 4 -13.09 -17.69 13.90
CA ARG A 4 -12.41 -16.96 14.97
C ARG A 4 -12.06 -15.57 14.46
N TRP A 5 -13.01 -14.66 14.66
CA TRP A 5 -12.77 -13.24 14.53
C TRP A 5 -11.72 -12.81 15.56
N ILE A 6 -10.77 -11.98 15.15
CA ILE A 6 -9.78 -11.37 16.06
C ILE A 6 -10.55 -10.61 17.14
N THR A 7 -10.18 -10.82 18.41
CA THR A 7 -10.83 -10.12 19.53
C THR A 7 -10.05 -8.85 19.86
N PHE A 8 -10.74 -7.72 19.82
CA PHE A 8 -10.20 -6.42 20.23
C PHE A 8 -10.81 -6.04 21.57
N ARG A 9 -9.99 -5.53 22.50
CA ARG A 9 -10.40 -5.33 23.90
C ARG A 9 -11.08 -4.00 24.17
N ALA A 10 -10.65 -2.95 23.48
CA ALA A 10 -11.17 -1.60 23.70
C ALA A 10 -12.31 -1.26 22.71
N GLY A 11 -13.02 -0.16 22.97
CA GLY A 11 -14.01 0.39 22.03
C GLY A 11 -13.37 0.96 20.75
N TRP A 12 -14.01 1.95 20.14
CA TRP A 12 -13.54 2.57 18.89
C TRP A 12 -12.35 3.53 19.06
N TRP A 13 -12.08 3.98 20.28
CA TRP A 13 -11.08 5.02 20.54
C TRP A 13 -9.67 4.71 20.03
N PRO A 14 -9.13 3.48 20.15
CA PRO A 14 -7.80 3.21 19.61
C PRO A 14 -7.75 3.23 18.08
N ALA A 15 -8.86 2.97 17.40
CA ALA A 15 -8.95 3.14 15.95
C ALA A 15 -8.96 4.61 15.54
N ILE A 16 -9.71 5.45 16.26
CA ILE A 16 -9.68 6.90 16.06
C ILE A 16 -8.28 7.44 16.33
N ALA A 17 -7.67 7.03 17.45
CA ALA A 17 -6.31 7.45 17.83
C ALA A 17 -5.26 7.02 16.79
N LEU A 18 -5.36 5.81 16.24
CA LEU A 18 -4.46 5.36 15.17
C LEU A 18 -4.53 6.28 13.96
N VAL A 19 -5.74 6.53 13.44
CA VAL A 19 -5.93 7.34 12.22
C VAL A 19 -5.45 8.77 12.45
N LEU A 20 -5.81 9.38 13.59
CA LEU A 20 -5.37 10.73 13.94
C LEU A 20 -3.85 10.82 14.15
N ALA A 21 -3.24 9.83 14.82
CA ALA A 21 -1.80 9.81 15.05
C ALA A 21 -1.02 9.65 13.74
N LEU A 22 -1.47 8.77 12.82
CA LEU A 22 -0.84 8.63 11.51
C LEU A 22 -1.00 9.89 10.67
N ALA A 23 -2.21 10.46 10.57
CA ALA A 23 -2.44 11.69 9.83
C ALA A 23 -1.64 12.88 10.40
N GLY A 24 -1.63 13.02 11.72
CA GLY A 24 -0.84 14.04 12.40
C GLY A 24 0.67 13.86 12.19
N TRP A 25 1.16 12.62 12.27
CA TRP A 25 2.57 12.33 12.01
C TRP A 25 2.95 12.62 10.56
N VAL A 26 2.15 12.22 9.57
CA VAL A 26 2.42 12.53 8.16
C VAL A 26 2.52 14.04 7.96
N LEU A 27 1.61 14.82 8.56
CA LEU A 27 1.67 16.28 8.48
C LEU A 27 2.96 16.85 9.09
N VAL A 28 3.32 16.41 10.30
CA VAL A 28 4.57 16.81 10.98
C VAL A 28 5.78 16.40 10.14
N SER A 29 5.81 15.15 9.68
CA SER A 29 6.90 14.56 8.90
C SER A 29 7.15 15.34 7.61
N VAL A 30 6.10 15.64 6.83
CA VAL A 30 6.24 16.39 5.58
C VAL A 30 6.63 17.86 5.86
N THR A 31 6.08 18.47 6.90
CA THR A 31 6.41 19.87 7.27
C THR A 31 7.87 20.00 7.71
N VAL A 32 8.32 19.13 8.62
CA VAL A 32 9.71 19.11 9.11
C VAL A 32 10.67 18.83 7.96
N SER A 33 10.34 17.89 7.10
CA SER A 33 11.12 17.60 5.90
C SER A 33 11.29 18.82 5.01
N GLY A 34 10.19 19.53 4.71
CA GLY A 34 10.24 20.75 3.89
C GLY A 34 11.07 21.86 4.54
N TRP A 35 11.06 21.99 5.87
CA TRP A 35 11.91 22.96 6.57
C TRP A 35 13.38 22.60 6.58
N LEU A 36 13.72 21.31 6.74
CA LEU A 36 15.10 20.86 6.85
C LEU A 36 15.81 20.81 5.49
N PHE A 37 15.08 20.46 4.44
CA PHE A 37 15.68 20.10 3.15
C PHE A 37 15.14 20.90 1.96
N GLY A 38 14.05 21.66 2.14
CA GLY A 38 13.38 22.30 1.01
C GLY A 38 12.75 21.27 0.07
N ASP A 39 12.99 21.44 -1.23
CA ASP A 39 12.57 20.47 -2.25
C ASP A 39 13.53 19.28 -2.25
N LEU A 40 13.05 18.16 -1.71
CA LEU A 40 13.81 16.92 -1.68
C LEU A 40 13.93 16.32 -3.08
N SER A 41 15.14 15.87 -3.43
CA SER A 41 15.30 14.87 -4.47
C SER A 41 14.65 13.55 -4.05
N VAL A 42 14.35 12.70 -5.04
CA VAL A 42 13.74 11.37 -4.82
C VAL A 42 14.56 10.50 -3.84
N ALA A 43 15.89 10.61 -3.89
CA ALA A 43 16.75 9.87 -2.98
C ALA A 43 16.62 10.38 -1.55
N GLU A 44 16.54 11.70 -1.36
CA GLU A 44 16.39 12.29 -0.03
C GLU A 44 14.98 12.04 0.53
N GLU A 45 13.93 12.04 -0.30
CA GLU A 45 12.59 11.55 0.08
C GLU A 45 12.63 10.09 0.51
N GLY A 46 13.35 9.24 -0.23
CA GLY A 46 13.56 7.84 0.13
C GLY A 46 14.27 7.68 1.47
N VAL A 47 15.32 8.48 1.72
CA VAL A 47 16.03 8.48 3.01
C VAL A 47 15.11 8.94 4.13
N TRP A 48 14.31 10.00 3.93
CA TRP A 48 13.39 10.53 4.94
C TRP A 48 12.21 9.58 5.24
N THR A 49 11.79 8.79 4.25
CA THR A 49 10.73 7.79 4.40
C THR A 49 11.09 6.73 5.44
N ILE A 50 12.37 6.39 5.60
CA ILE A 50 12.82 5.39 6.57
C ILE A 50 12.55 5.81 8.02
N PRO A 51 13.11 6.92 8.57
CA PRO A 51 12.84 7.32 9.94
C PRO A 51 11.36 7.67 10.15
N SER A 52 10.68 8.28 9.16
CA SER A 52 9.24 8.54 9.23
C SER A 52 8.44 7.23 9.34
N GLY A 53 8.79 6.23 8.54
CA GLY A 53 8.18 4.90 8.57
C GLY A 53 8.40 4.18 9.89
N VAL A 54 9.58 4.30 10.52
CA VAL A 54 9.83 3.76 11.86
C VAL A 54 8.85 4.33 12.89
N VAL A 55 8.59 5.65 12.86
CA VAL A 55 7.62 6.28 13.77
C VAL A 55 6.20 5.79 13.49
N GLN A 56 5.81 5.69 12.22
CA GLN A 56 4.50 5.14 11.85
C GLN A 56 4.33 3.68 12.31
N ILE A 57 5.37 2.86 12.18
CA ILE A 57 5.37 1.47 12.67
C ILE A 57 5.21 1.48 14.18
N ALA A 58 5.94 2.34 14.89
CA ALA A 58 5.81 2.46 16.34
C ALA A 58 4.37 2.82 16.75
N ILE A 59 3.72 3.78 16.07
CA ILE A 59 2.32 4.14 16.30
C ILE A 59 1.41 2.91 16.14
N ALA A 60 1.50 2.20 15.01
CA ALA A 60 0.69 1.01 14.76
C ALA A 60 0.94 -0.10 15.79
N VAL A 61 2.20 -0.34 16.15
CA VAL A 61 2.61 -1.34 17.14
C VAL A 61 2.10 -1.00 18.53
N VAL A 62 2.14 0.27 18.95
CA VAL A 62 1.61 0.73 20.24
C VAL A 62 0.10 0.46 20.34
N VAL A 63 -0.66 0.77 19.29
CA VAL A 63 -2.10 0.51 19.24
C VAL A 63 -2.39 -1.00 19.31
N LEU A 64 -1.66 -1.82 18.55
CA LEU A 64 -1.80 -3.28 18.58
C LEU A 64 -1.49 -3.87 19.96
N ARG A 65 -0.44 -3.38 20.62
CA ARG A 65 -0.08 -3.80 21.98
C ARG A 65 -1.13 -3.39 23.01
N TYR A 66 -1.67 -2.17 22.90
CA TYR A 66 -2.76 -1.70 23.75
C TYR A 66 -4.00 -2.60 23.63
N GLU A 67 -4.32 -3.04 22.42
CA GLU A 67 -5.44 -3.94 22.12
C GLU A 67 -5.14 -5.42 22.41
N ARG A 68 -3.88 -5.76 22.72
CA ARG A 68 -3.36 -7.11 22.95
C ARG A 68 -3.59 -8.07 21.77
N VAL A 69 -3.47 -7.55 20.55
CA VAL A 69 -3.64 -8.32 19.32
C VAL A 69 -2.29 -8.86 18.86
N GLY A 70 -2.21 -10.18 18.66
CA GLY A 70 -0.99 -10.82 18.16
C GLY A 70 -0.82 -10.66 16.65
N TYR A 71 0.41 -10.37 16.19
CA TYR A 71 0.73 -10.22 14.77
C TYR A 71 0.31 -11.43 13.91
N ARG A 72 0.47 -12.65 14.44
CA ARG A 72 0.09 -13.89 13.74
C ARG A 72 -1.41 -13.94 13.42
N GLU A 73 -2.25 -13.40 14.29
CA GLU A 73 -3.71 -13.35 14.12
C GLU A 73 -4.11 -12.40 12.97
N LEU A 74 -3.26 -11.40 12.71
CA LEU A 74 -3.43 -10.46 11.60
C LEU A 74 -3.00 -11.03 10.25
N GLY A 75 -2.55 -12.30 10.17
CA GLY A 75 -2.08 -12.87 8.91
C GLY A 75 -0.60 -12.59 8.61
N SER A 76 0.20 -12.32 9.63
CA SER A 76 1.67 -12.18 9.51
C SER A 76 2.42 -13.37 10.13
N SER A 77 1.89 -14.58 9.95
CA SER A 77 2.58 -15.81 10.35
C SER A 77 3.72 -16.11 9.37
N PRO A 78 4.92 -16.54 9.82
CA PRO A 78 6.06 -16.82 8.92
C PRO A 78 5.76 -17.80 7.78
N GLN A 79 4.81 -18.72 7.99
CA GLN A 79 4.35 -19.69 6.98
C GLN A 79 3.69 -19.00 5.78
N LEU A 80 3.18 -17.78 5.94
CA LEU A 80 2.53 -16.98 4.90
C LEU A 80 3.52 -16.18 4.05
N VAL A 81 4.80 -16.11 4.45
CA VAL A 81 5.85 -15.42 3.68
C VAL A 81 6.07 -16.09 2.33
N ARG A 82 6.24 -17.42 2.29
CA ARG A 82 6.45 -18.15 1.04
C ARG A 82 5.31 -17.95 0.02
N PRO A 83 4.02 -18.18 0.36
CA PRO A 83 2.95 -17.96 -0.61
C PRO A 83 2.82 -16.48 -1.01
N ALA A 84 3.11 -15.53 -0.10
CA ALA A 84 3.18 -14.12 -0.47
C ALA A 84 4.25 -13.87 -1.54
N LEU A 85 5.49 -14.31 -1.30
CA LEU A 85 6.60 -14.13 -2.25
C LEU A 85 6.32 -14.77 -3.61
N VAL A 86 5.69 -15.95 -3.64
CA VAL A 86 5.31 -16.61 -4.90
C VAL A 86 4.26 -15.78 -5.65
N ALA A 87 3.18 -15.38 -4.98
CA ALA A 87 2.12 -14.58 -5.62
C ALA A 87 2.64 -13.22 -6.09
N THR A 88 3.45 -12.54 -5.25
CA THR A 88 4.14 -11.29 -5.60
C THR A 88 5.06 -11.49 -6.79
N GLY A 89 5.86 -12.56 -6.84
CA GLY A 89 6.73 -12.87 -7.97
C GLY A 89 5.95 -13.09 -9.27
N VAL A 90 4.81 -13.77 -9.21
CA VAL A 90 3.91 -13.93 -10.37
C VAL A 90 3.37 -12.58 -10.83
N VAL A 91 2.93 -11.70 -9.92
CA VAL A 91 2.47 -10.35 -10.27
C VAL A 91 3.57 -9.55 -10.96
N VAL A 92 4.80 -9.59 -10.44
CA VAL A 92 5.96 -8.90 -11.03
C VAL A 92 6.26 -9.45 -12.42
N LEU A 93 6.24 -10.77 -12.59
CA LEU A 93 6.47 -11.41 -13.89
C LEU A 93 5.42 -10.97 -14.91
N VAL A 94 4.13 -11.07 -14.56
CA VAL A 94 3.04 -10.69 -15.47
C VAL A 94 3.07 -9.19 -15.78
N ALA A 95 3.37 -8.34 -14.80
CA ALA A 95 3.53 -6.90 -15.03
C ALA A 95 4.64 -6.61 -16.04
N ASN A 96 5.78 -7.29 -15.95
CA ASN A 96 6.87 -7.16 -16.91
C ASN A 96 6.50 -7.65 -18.31
N VAL A 97 5.85 -8.82 -18.41
CA VAL A 97 5.37 -9.34 -19.70
C VAL A 97 4.35 -8.39 -20.32
N ALA A 98 3.41 -7.87 -19.53
CA ALA A 98 2.41 -6.92 -19.99
C ALA A 98 3.04 -5.59 -20.43
N ALA A 99 3.97 -5.04 -19.65
CA ALA A 99 4.68 -3.81 -20.00
C ALA A 99 5.44 -3.98 -21.32
N ALA A 100 6.22 -5.05 -21.48
CA ALA A 100 6.94 -5.35 -22.72
C ALA A 100 5.98 -5.51 -23.90
N GLY A 101 4.91 -6.29 -23.77
CA GLY A 101 3.92 -6.51 -24.83
C GLY A 101 3.20 -5.22 -25.24
N LEU A 102 2.83 -4.38 -24.26
CA LEU A 102 2.20 -3.09 -24.53
C LEU A 102 3.16 -2.10 -25.20
N GLY A 103 4.44 -2.08 -24.81
CA GLY A 103 5.46 -1.26 -25.47
C GLY A 103 5.65 -1.67 -26.93
N LEU A 104 5.82 -2.97 -27.18
CA LEU A 104 5.90 -3.52 -28.55
C LEU A 104 4.66 -3.19 -29.37
N ALA A 105 3.45 -3.34 -28.80
CA ALA A 105 2.20 -3.02 -29.48
C ALA A 105 2.03 -1.52 -29.75
N ALA A 106 2.57 -0.66 -28.89
CA ALA A 106 2.58 0.80 -29.09
C ALA A 106 3.66 1.26 -30.09
N GLY A 107 4.53 0.35 -30.55
CA GLY A 107 5.66 0.69 -31.42
C GLY A 107 6.75 1.51 -30.72
N THR A 108 6.79 1.49 -29.39
CA THR A 108 7.83 2.18 -28.63
C THR A 108 9.14 1.38 -28.65
N GLY A 109 10.27 2.08 -28.58
CA GLY A 109 11.56 1.42 -28.36
C GLY A 109 11.58 0.82 -26.95
N VAL A 110 11.51 -0.50 -26.85
CA VAL A 110 11.56 -1.20 -25.56
C VAL A 110 13.01 -1.41 -25.15
N SER A 111 13.35 -1.05 -23.91
CA SER A 111 14.67 -1.31 -23.34
C SER A 111 14.59 -2.18 -22.09
N PHE A 112 15.69 -2.87 -21.78
CA PHE A 112 15.76 -3.80 -20.65
C PHE A 112 16.88 -3.43 -19.68
N GLY A 113 16.62 -3.64 -18.40
CA GLY A 113 17.53 -3.36 -17.30
C GLY A 113 16.78 -3.42 -15.97
N LEU A 114 17.46 -3.76 -14.88
CA LEU A 114 16.81 -3.77 -13.57
C LEU A 114 16.27 -2.37 -13.24
N MET A 115 14.97 -2.28 -12.94
CA MET A 115 14.29 -1.00 -12.71
C MET A 115 14.35 -0.04 -13.92
N ALA A 116 14.43 -0.57 -15.15
CA ALA A 116 14.59 0.21 -16.38
C ALA A 116 13.57 1.34 -16.51
N TYR A 117 12.31 1.11 -16.13
CA TYR A 117 11.26 2.12 -16.15
C TYR A 117 11.62 3.40 -15.37
N TYR A 118 12.34 3.28 -14.26
CA TYR A 118 12.74 4.44 -13.44
C TYR A 118 14.08 5.03 -13.86
N LEU A 119 14.97 4.25 -14.47
CA LEU A 119 16.30 4.67 -14.89
C LEU A 119 16.31 5.29 -16.30
N ALA A 120 15.19 5.26 -17.01
CA ALA A 120 15.04 5.82 -18.34
C ALA A 120 14.28 7.16 -18.32
N PRO A 121 14.50 8.05 -19.31
CA PRO A 121 13.70 9.25 -19.48
C PRO A 121 12.21 8.93 -19.66
N PRO A 122 11.28 9.72 -19.10
CA PRO A 122 11.52 11.03 -18.47
C PRO A 122 11.77 10.97 -16.96
N ILE A 123 11.76 9.77 -16.34
CA ILE A 123 11.91 9.64 -14.88
C ILE A 123 13.37 9.84 -14.48
N ASP A 124 14.29 9.17 -15.19
CA ASP A 124 15.75 9.36 -15.12
C ASP A 124 16.33 9.39 -13.69
N TYR A 125 15.92 8.42 -12.85
CA TYR A 125 16.50 8.24 -11.53
C TYR A 125 17.91 7.66 -11.64
N PHE A 126 18.76 7.96 -10.66
CA PHE A 126 20.04 7.30 -10.50
C PHE A 126 19.89 6.02 -9.66
N VAL A 127 20.78 5.04 -9.88
CA VAL A 127 20.68 3.68 -9.29
C VAL A 127 20.58 3.68 -7.76
N PRO A 128 21.46 4.36 -7.00
CA PRO A 128 21.29 4.44 -5.56
C PRO A 128 19.97 5.08 -5.11
N GLY A 129 19.46 6.07 -5.85
CA GLY A 129 18.15 6.68 -5.57
C GLY A 129 17.03 5.65 -5.63
N VAL A 130 16.98 4.84 -6.69
CA VAL A 130 16.02 3.73 -6.83
C VAL A 130 16.15 2.73 -5.67
N ALA A 131 17.37 2.36 -5.29
CA ALA A 131 17.60 1.40 -4.20
C ALA A 131 17.11 1.93 -2.85
N ILE A 132 17.38 3.20 -2.54
CA ILE A 132 16.93 3.84 -1.30
C ILE A 132 15.40 3.94 -1.28
N THR A 133 14.79 4.40 -2.37
CA THR A 133 13.33 4.46 -2.50
C THR A 133 12.72 3.06 -2.38
N ALA A 134 13.34 2.03 -2.95
CA ALA A 134 12.87 0.65 -2.80
C ALA A 134 12.89 0.22 -1.33
N VAL A 135 13.96 0.50 -0.58
CA VAL A 135 13.99 0.21 0.86
C VAL A 135 12.86 0.94 1.59
N GLY A 136 12.67 2.23 1.33
CA GLY A 136 11.58 3.02 1.92
C GLY A 136 10.20 2.43 1.64
N MET A 137 9.90 2.13 0.38
CA MET A 137 8.57 1.66 -0.02
C MET A 137 8.29 0.21 0.40
N TYR A 138 9.26 -0.70 0.22
CA TYR A 138 9.08 -2.14 0.47
C TYR A 138 9.21 -2.53 1.94
N LEU A 139 10.01 -1.83 2.73
CA LEU A 139 10.24 -2.18 4.14
C LEU A 139 9.50 -1.27 5.12
N PHE A 140 9.09 -0.08 4.69
CA PHE A 140 8.42 0.88 5.57
C PHE A 140 7.02 1.24 5.09
N THR A 141 6.86 1.97 3.99
CA THR A 141 5.54 2.51 3.56
C THR A 141 4.49 1.41 3.38
N GLY A 142 4.74 0.43 2.50
CA GLY A 142 3.79 -0.67 2.29
C GLY A 142 3.50 -1.46 3.57
N PRO A 143 4.53 -1.95 4.30
CA PRO A 143 4.35 -2.65 5.56
C PRO A 143 3.55 -1.89 6.61
N VAL A 144 3.85 -0.61 6.84
CA VAL A 144 3.21 0.14 7.92
C VAL A 144 1.76 0.47 7.62
N GLU A 145 1.47 0.88 6.39
CA GLU A 145 0.11 1.22 5.98
C GLU A 145 -0.77 -0.03 5.96
N GLU A 146 -0.29 -1.15 5.42
CA GLU A 146 -1.07 -2.38 5.43
C GLU A 146 -1.25 -2.95 6.85
N LEU A 147 -0.25 -2.84 7.74
CA LEU A 147 -0.42 -3.21 9.15
C LEU A 147 -1.51 -2.35 9.83
N ALA A 148 -1.50 -1.04 9.61
CA ALA A 148 -2.46 -0.11 10.20
C ALA A 148 -3.87 -0.30 9.65
N PHE A 149 -4.02 -0.40 8.33
CA PHE A 149 -5.32 -0.38 7.67
C PHE A 149 -5.93 -1.78 7.52
N ARG A 150 -5.17 -2.77 7.05
CA ARG A 150 -5.68 -4.14 6.81
C ARG A 150 -5.51 -4.99 8.05
N GLY A 151 -4.31 -4.95 8.64
CA GLY A 151 -4.01 -5.65 9.88
C GLY A 151 -4.89 -5.19 11.03
N TYR A 152 -4.97 -3.88 11.27
CA TYR A 152 -5.71 -3.35 12.42
C TYR A 152 -7.11 -2.84 12.06
N LEU A 153 -7.25 -1.72 11.34
CA LEU A 153 -8.51 -0.99 11.22
C LEU A 153 -9.64 -1.82 10.57
N GLN A 154 -9.35 -2.51 9.47
CA GLN A 154 -10.30 -3.40 8.80
C GLN A 154 -10.79 -4.48 9.78
N ASN A 155 -9.88 -5.23 10.39
CA ASN A 155 -10.26 -6.29 11.35
C ASN A 155 -11.01 -5.74 12.58
N LYS A 156 -10.61 -4.58 13.09
CA LYS A 156 -11.27 -3.89 14.20
C LYS A 156 -12.73 -3.62 13.86
N VAL A 157 -12.98 -3.02 12.69
CA VAL A 157 -14.34 -2.73 12.23
C VAL A 157 -15.15 -4.03 12.05
N VAL A 158 -14.58 -5.03 11.39
CA VAL A 158 -15.26 -6.33 11.19
C VAL A 158 -15.66 -6.98 12.52
N SER A 159 -14.79 -6.89 13.54
CA SER A 159 -15.05 -7.48 14.86
C SER A 159 -16.11 -6.75 15.67
N GLN A 160 -16.28 -5.44 15.47
CA GLN A 160 -17.15 -4.59 16.31
C GLN A 160 -18.50 -4.28 15.67
N VAL A 161 -18.63 -4.42 14.36
CA VAL A 161 -19.93 -4.34 13.68
C VAL A 161 -20.73 -5.60 14.01
N ILE A 162 -21.81 -5.44 14.78
CA ILE A 162 -22.66 -6.57 15.22
C ILE A 162 -23.84 -6.85 14.29
N MET A 163 -24.10 -5.97 13.32
CA MET A 163 -25.23 -6.08 12.40
C MET A 163 -24.83 -6.73 11.07
N GLY A 164 -25.74 -7.52 10.49
CA GLY A 164 -25.58 -8.12 9.17
C GLY A 164 -24.79 -9.45 9.16
N SER A 165 -24.66 -10.04 7.96
CA SER A 165 -23.91 -11.28 7.76
C SER A 165 -22.40 -11.07 7.88
N ALA A 166 -21.62 -12.15 7.97
CA ALA A 166 -20.15 -12.09 7.93
C ALA A 166 -19.61 -11.33 6.71
N THR A 167 -20.23 -11.51 5.55
CA THR A 167 -19.91 -10.76 4.32
C THR A 167 -20.17 -9.28 4.49
N VAL A 168 -21.33 -8.88 5.02
CA VAL A 168 -21.66 -7.46 5.23
C VAL A 168 -20.66 -6.80 6.17
N ARG A 169 -20.33 -7.45 7.30
CA ARG A 169 -19.33 -6.95 8.25
C ARG A 169 -17.96 -6.78 7.60
N THR A 170 -17.53 -7.77 6.81
CA THR A 170 -16.27 -7.73 6.05
C THR A 170 -16.24 -6.59 5.05
N THR A 171 -17.30 -6.40 4.29
CA THR A 171 -17.44 -5.29 3.34
C THR A 171 -17.37 -3.94 4.05
N ILE A 172 -18.06 -3.76 5.18
CA ILE A 172 -17.98 -2.53 5.96
C ILE A 172 -16.54 -2.28 6.43
N GLY A 173 -15.86 -3.30 6.96
CA GLY A 173 -14.46 -3.18 7.37
C GLY A 173 -13.52 -2.77 6.24
N ILE A 174 -13.68 -3.36 5.06
CA ILE A 174 -12.88 -3.01 3.86
C ILE A 174 -13.13 -1.56 3.47
N LEU A 175 -14.39 -1.15 3.35
CA LEU A 175 -14.76 0.21 2.93
C LEU A 175 -14.30 1.26 3.95
N THR A 176 -14.49 1.01 5.25
CA THR A 176 -14.04 1.92 6.30
C THR A 176 -12.52 2.07 6.27
N ALA A 177 -11.76 0.98 6.14
CA ALA A 177 -10.30 1.07 6.08
C ALA A 177 -9.83 1.80 4.82
N ALA A 178 -10.40 1.49 3.65
CA ALA A 178 -10.06 2.12 2.38
C ALA A 178 -10.36 3.63 2.35
N LEU A 179 -11.53 4.03 2.85
CA LEU A 179 -11.91 5.44 2.96
C LEU A 179 -11.02 6.16 3.99
N SER A 180 -10.79 5.55 5.16
CA SER A 180 -9.91 6.15 6.17
C SER A 180 -8.50 6.36 5.63
N PHE A 181 -7.98 5.41 4.86
CA PHE A 181 -6.70 5.50 4.16
C PHE A 181 -6.68 6.67 3.16
N ALA A 182 -7.69 6.78 2.29
CA ALA A 182 -7.75 7.89 1.34
C ALA A 182 -7.83 9.26 2.06
N LEU A 183 -8.71 9.38 3.06
CA LEU A 183 -8.93 10.63 3.80
C LEU A 183 -7.69 11.08 4.60
N LEU A 184 -6.91 10.13 5.13
CA LEU A 184 -5.63 10.36 5.81
C LEU A 184 -4.68 11.25 4.99
N HIS A 185 -4.75 11.18 3.66
CA HIS A 185 -3.82 11.87 2.77
C HIS A 185 -4.22 13.31 2.46
N ILE A 186 -5.49 13.70 2.72
CA ILE A 186 -6.00 15.03 2.41
C ILE A 186 -5.14 16.14 3.01
N PRO A 187 -4.76 16.11 4.31
CA PRO A 187 -4.00 17.20 4.90
C PRO A 187 -2.64 17.43 4.22
N ALA A 188 -1.92 16.34 3.91
CA ALA A 188 -0.62 16.47 3.22
C ALA A 188 -0.80 16.97 1.78
N TYR A 189 -1.77 16.43 1.03
CA TYR A 189 -1.98 16.89 -0.35
C TYR A 189 -2.43 18.34 -0.46
N LEU A 190 -3.36 18.77 0.40
CA LEU A 190 -3.88 20.14 0.36
C LEU A 190 -2.92 21.16 0.98
N PHE A 191 -2.43 20.89 2.20
CA PHE A 191 -1.76 21.92 3.00
C PHE A 191 -0.25 21.94 2.83
N THR A 192 0.39 20.81 2.50
CA THR A 192 1.85 20.77 2.35
C THR A 192 2.31 20.68 0.91
N ARG A 193 1.60 19.93 0.06
CA ARG A 193 1.96 19.74 -1.36
C ARG A 193 1.22 20.67 -2.33
N GLY A 194 0.23 21.43 -1.86
CA GLY A 194 -0.51 22.39 -2.70
C GLY A 194 -1.23 21.78 -3.90
N VAL A 195 -1.64 20.51 -3.83
CA VAL A 195 -2.28 19.81 -4.94
C VAL A 195 -3.65 20.43 -5.24
N PRO A 196 -3.95 20.79 -6.51
CA PRO A 196 -5.26 21.32 -6.89
C PRO A 196 -6.40 20.36 -6.54
N THR A 197 -7.54 20.89 -6.08
CA THR A 197 -8.70 20.08 -5.62
C THR A 197 -9.17 19.05 -6.65
N GLY A 198 -9.17 19.40 -7.95
CA GLY A 198 -9.54 18.45 -9.01
C GLY A 198 -8.62 17.23 -9.10
N ALA A 199 -7.30 17.45 -9.00
CA ALA A 199 -6.31 16.37 -8.98
C ALA A 199 -6.37 15.55 -7.68
N LEU A 200 -6.69 16.21 -6.56
CA LEU A 200 -6.92 15.53 -5.28
C LEU A 200 -8.09 14.54 -5.37
N ILE A 201 -9.23 14.93 -5.95
CA ILE A 201 -10.39 14.02 -6.07
C ILE A 201 -10.00 12.75 -6.83
N GLY A 202 -9.31 12.89 -7.96
CA GLY A 202 -8.82 11.74 -8.73
C GLY A 202 -7.89 10.84 -7.90
N THR A 203 -6.99 11.46 -7.12
CA THR A 203 -6.09 10.76 -6.21
C THR A 203 -6.85 10.01 -5.11
N LEU A 204 -7.84 10.63 -4.47
CA LEU A 204 -8.66 9.99 -3.42
C LEU A 204 -9.48 8.81 -3.94
N VAL A 205 -10.00 8.92 -5.17
CA VAL A 205 -10.70 7.81 -5.84
C VAL A 205 -9.73 6.64 -6.07
N LEU A 206 -8.52 6.92 -6.58
CA LEU A 206 -7.51 5.89 -6.80
C LEU A 206 -7.05 5.23 -5.48
N LEU A 207 -6.81 6.03 -4.43
CA LEU A 207 -6.45 5.54 -3.11
C LEU A 207 -7.56 4.70 -2.48
N THR A 208 -8.83 5.09 -2.68
CA THR A 208 -9.98 4.30 -2.20
C THR A 208 -10.10 2.99 -2.99
N ALA A 209 -9.94 3.02 -4.31
CA ALA A 209 -10.04 1.83 -5.16
C ALA A 209 -8.93 0.81 -4.85
N THR A 210 -7.68 1.26 -4.75
CA THR A 210 -6.54 0.42 -4.30
C THR A 210 -6.74 -0.05 -2.86
N GLY A 211 -7.23 0.85 -2.00
CA GLY A 211 -7.82 0.61 -0.69
C GLY A 211 -8.64 -0.67 -0.61
N VAL A 212 -9.73 -0.67 -1.39
CA VAL A 212 -10.69 -1.77 -1.51
C VAL A 212 -10.04 -3.03 -2.07
N ILE A 213 -9.27 -2.92 -3.15
CA ILE A 213 -8.61 -4.08 -3.77
C ILE A 213 -7.74 -4.84 -2.77
N TYR A 214 -6.84 -4.14 -2.06
CA TYR A 214 -6.00 -4.80 -1.06
C TYR A 214 -6.81 -5.29 0.14
N GLY A 215 -7.87 -4.58 0.54
CA GLY A 215 -8.78 -5.04 1.59
C GLY A 215 -9.50 -6.35 1.24
N VAL A 216 -9.92 -6.52 -0.01
CA VAL A 216 -10.53 -7.75 -0.53
C VAL A 216 -9.50 -8.87 -0.63
N ILE A 217 -8.31 -8.61 -1.20
CA ILE A 217 -7.22 -9.60 -1.27
C ILE A 217 -6.85 -10.07 0.14
N TYR A 218 -6.74 -9.16 1.10
CA TYR A 218 -6.47 -9.50 2.49
C TYR A 218 -7.59 -10.33 3.12
N ALA A 219 -8.86 -9.96 2.90
CA ALA A 219 -9.99 -10.71 3.42
C ALA A 219 -10.03 -12.14 2.86
N ALA A 220 -9.73 -12.32 1.57
CA ALA A 220 -9.72 -13.61 0.90
C ALA A 220 -8.52 -14.49 1.31
N THR A 221 -7.33 -13.90 1.45
CA THR A 221 -6.08 -14.67 1.67
C THR A 221 -5.66 -14.77 3.12
N ARG A 222 -6.12 -13.84 3.98
CA ARG A 222 -5.60 -13.62 5.33
C ARG A 222 -4.07 -13.53 5.38
N ASN A 223 -3.45 -13.04 4.30
CA ASN A 223 -2.01 -12.92 4.15
C ASN A 223 -1.60 -11.45 4.12
N LEU A 224 -1.09 -10.95 5.24
CA LEU A 224 -0.68 -9.56 5.37
C LEU A 224 0.60 -9.27 4.56
N TYR A 225 1.54 -10.21 4.52
CA TYR A 225 2.77 -10.06 3.73
C TYR A 225 2.50 -9.88 2.24
N LEU A 226 1.46 -10.55 1.71
CA LEU A 226 1.05 -10.40 0.33
C LEU A 226 0.61 -8.97 0.05
N VAL A 227 -0.33 -8.42 0.81
CA VAL A 227 -0.83 -7.05 0.56
C VAL A 227 0.24 -5.99 0.84
N MET A 228 1.13 -6.20 1.82
CA MET A 228 2.30 -5.32 2.05
C MET A 228 3.20 -5.26 0.81
N SER A 229 3.46 -6.42 0.19
CA SER A 229 4.29 -6.52 -1.01
C SER A 229 3.60 -5.93 -2.24
N LEU A 230 2.29 -6.16 -2.41
CA LEU A 230 1.52 -5.59 -3.51
C LEU A 230 1.40 -4.07 -3.40
N HIS A 231 1.24 -3.56 -2.19
CA HIS A 231 1.29 -2.12 -1.92
C HIS A 231 2.64 -1.56 -2.34
N ALA A 232 3.74 -2.14 -1.86
CA ALA A 232 5.08 -1.68 -2.19
C ALA A 232 5.35 -1.68 -3.71
N ILE A 233 4.90 -2.71 -4.43
CA ILE A 233 4.95 -2.77 -5.90
C ILE A 233 4.14 -1.64 -6.54
N GLY A 234 2.95 -1.34 -5.99
CA GLY A 234 2.12 -0.23 -6.46
C GLY A 234 2.82 1.13 -6.35
N ASN A 235 3.64 1.31 -5.31
CA ASN A 235 4.43 2.52 -5.08
C ASN A 235 5.72 2.53 -5.93
N LEU A 236 6.37 1.39 -6.12
CA LEU A 236 7.59 1.25 -6.91
C LEU A 236 7.62 -0.08 -7.69
N TRP A 237 7.33 -0.03 -8.98
CA TRP A 237 7.22 -1.20 -9.85
C TRP A 237 8.58 -1.82 -10.17
N PRO A 238 8.82 -3.10 -9.86
CA PRO A 238 10.09 -3.76 -10.20
C PRO A 238 10.11 -4.20 -11.67
N LEU A 239 9.98 -3.23 -12.58
CA LEU A 239 10.04 -3.48 -14.02
C LEU A 239 11.48 -3.61 -14.48
N VAL A 240 11.79 -4.74 -15.11
CA VAL A 240 13.04 -4.95 -15.85
C VAL A 240 12.97 -4.43 -17.28
N VAL A 241 11.82 -3.86 -17.66
CA VAL A 241 11.53 -3.33 -18.98
C VAL A 241 11.09 -1.87 -18.86
N ASP A 242 11.61 -1.01 -19.72
CA ASP A 242 11.02 0.29 -19.97
C ASP A 242 10.15 0.20 -21.24
N PRO A 243 8.82 0.30 -21.10
CA PRO A 243 7.90 0.24 -22.23
C PRO A 243 7.74 1.60 -22.93
N GLY A 244 8.43 2.64 -22.46
CA GLY A 244 8.35 3.99 -22.98
C GLY A 244 7.26 4.86 -22.35
N PRO A 245 7.26 6.17 -22.65
CA PRO A 245 6.41 7.15 -21.98
C PRO A 245 4.91 6.87 -22.15
N GLY A 246 4.15 6.96 -21.05
CA GLY A 246 2.68 6.82 -21.06
C GLY A 246 2.16 5.40 -21.29
N VAL A 247 3.05 4.41 -21.44
CA VAL A 247 2.66 3.01 -21.61
C VAL A 247 2.39 2.34 -20.27
N TRP A 248 3.09 2.71 -19.19
CA TRP A 248 2.91 2.14 -17.86
C TRP A 248 2.76 3.25 -16.80
N PRO A 249 2.05 3.02 -15.67
CA PRO A 249 1.20 1.88 -15.34
C PRO A 249 -0.12 1.84 -16.15
N LYS A 250 -0.58 0.63 -16.52
CA LYS A 250 -1.94 0.42 -17.06
C LYS A 250 -2.86 -0.17 -16.00
N TYR A 251 -3.72 0.68 -15.42
CA TYR A 251 -4.67 0.27 -14.38
C TYR A 251 -5.58 -0.90 -14.77
N GLY A 252 -5.91 -1.06 -16.06
CA GLY A 252 -6.65 -2.23 -16.53
C GLY A 252 -5.92 -3.56 -16.31
N VAL A 253 -4.61 -3.60 -16.56
CA VAL A 253 -3.77 -4.79 -16.28
C VAL A 253 -3.75 -5.06 -14.77
N LEU A 254 -3.64 -4.00 -13.96
CA LEU A 254 -3.60 -4.12 -12.51
C LEU A 254 -4.92 -4.65 -11.94
N LEU A 255 -6.04 -4.21 -12.50
CA LEU A 255 -7.37 -4.70 -12.13
C LEU A 255 -7.51 -6.19 -12.45
N VAL A 256 -7.11 -6.62 -13.64
CA VAL A 256 -7.15 -8.04 -14.04
C VAL A 256 -6.29 -8.89 -13.10
N LEU A 257 -5.05 -8.46 -12.83
CA LEU A 257 -4.17 -9.15 -11.88
C LEU A 257 -4.78 -9.27 -10.48
N SER A 258 -5.41 -8.19 -10.01
CA SER A 258 -6.07 -8.18 -8.70
C SER A 258 -7.25 -9.15 -8.67
N VAL A 259 -8.07 -9.20 -9.72
CA VAL A 259 -9.18 -10.15 -9.84
C VAL A 259 -8.68 -11.59 -9.85
N LEU A 260 -7.63 -11.89 -10.62
CA LEU A 260 -7.04 -13.22 -10.67
C LEU A 260 -6.53 -13.69 -9.31
N LEU A 261 -5.84 -12.81 -8.57
CA LEU A 261 -5.40 -13.08 -7.20
C LEU A 261 -6.58 -13.40 -6.28
N ILE A 262 -7.65 -12.59 -6.34
CA ILE A 262 -8.86 -12.79 -5.53
C ILE A 262 -9.52 -14.13 -5.86
N VAL A 263 -9.72 -14.44 -7.14
CA VAL A 263 -10.35 -15.70 -7.57
C VAL A 263 -9.51 -16.90 -7.16
N SER A 264 -8.19 -16.84 -7.33
CA SER A 264 -7.28 -17.92 -6.94
C SER A 264 -7.20 -18.16 -5.42
N ALA A 265 -7.61 -17.17 -4.62
CA ALA A 265 -7.64 -17.28 -3.16
C ALA A 265 -8.96 -17.86 -2.63
N VAL A 266 -10.02 -17.83 -3.43
CA VAL A 266 -11.39 -18.25 -3.03
C VAL A 266 -11.78 -19.60 -3.64
N GLY A 267 -11.18 -19.99 -4.78
CA GLY A 267 -11.35 -21.30 -5.40
C GLY A 267 -10.49 -22.38 -4.76
#